data_AF-A0A812N8U5-F1
#
_entry.id   AF-A0A812N8U5-F1
#
_cell.length_a   1.000
_cell.length_b   1.000
_cell.length_c   1.000
_cell.angle_alpha   90.00
_cell.angle_beta   90.00
_cell.angle_gamma   90.00
#
_symmetry.space_group_name_H-M   'P 1'
#
loop_
_entity.id
_entity.type
_entity.pdbx_description
1 polymer ?
#
loop_
_entity_poly.entity_id
_entity_poly.type
_entity_poly.pdbx_seq_one_letter_code
_entity_poly.pdbx_strand_id
1 'polypeptide(L)'
;MRAFKVLLACLPLSMATDTAALNVQLEALRAEVQAQKDLIQQQQAKMDSYSHSRRLQTYVSQADYDTKVAELKSADYGFVGALDSAWLCLCGALVMFMHAGFAMLETGSCRAKNASNVLMKNLVNVTVGTLGWWVFGWAACRQASALSPTNGLRHFQSPNSSTL
;
A
#
# COMPACT_ATOMS: atom_id res chain seq x y z
N MET A 1 27.00 -4.53 -31.14
CA MET A 1 27.20 -3.88 -32.46
C MET A 1 28.66 -3.59 -32.83
N ARG A 2 29.60 -3.40 -31.88
CA ARG A 2 31.02 -3.16 -32.20
C ARG A 2 31.80 -4.42 -32.61
N ALA A 3 31.48 -5.59 -32.06
CA ALA A 3 32.15 -6.86 -32.41
C ALA A 3 31.90 -7.33 -33.86
N PHE A 4 30.70 -7.08 -34.39
CA PHE A 4 30.34 -7.49 -35.76
C PHE A 4 31.07 -6.69 -36.84
N LYS A 5 31.48 -5.46 -36.52
CA LYS A 5 32.25 -4.57 -37.42
C LYS A 5 33.74 -4.92 -37.46
N VAL A 6 34.26 -5.55 -36.39
CA VAL A 6 35.66 -6.04 -36.32
C VAL A 6 35.81 -7.35 -37.09
N LEU A 7 34.78 -8.20 -37.11
CA LEU A 7 34.80 -9.49 -37.83
C LEU A 7 34.70 -9.33 -39.36
N LEU A 8 34.11 -8.22 -39.84
CA LEU A 8 34.03 -7.91 -41.27
C LEU A 8 35.35 -7.35 -41.86
N ALA A 9 36.29 -6.89 -41.03
CA ALA A 9 37.53 -6.24 -41.47
C ALA A 9 38.67 -7.23 -41.82
N CYS A 10 38.50 -8.52 -41.53
CA CYS A 10 39.52 -9.55 -41.78
C CYS A 10 39.19 -10.48 -42.95
N LEU A 11 38.17 -10.20 -43.77
CA LEU A 11 37.85 -11.02 -44.95
C LEU A 11 38.80 -10.63 -46.09
N PRO A 12 39.83 -11.45 -46.44
CA PRO A 12 40.69 -11.11 -47.55
C PRO A 12 39.92 -11.36 -48.83
N LEU A 13 39.74 -10.28 -49.58
CA LEU A 13 39.41 -10.31 -50.99
C LEU A 13 40.62 -10.89 -51.74
N SER A 14 40.72 -12.22 -51.82
CA SER A 14 41.61 -12.92 -52.74
C SER A 14 40.81 -13.99 -53.47
N MET A 15 40.73 -13.83 -54.78
CA MET A 15 39.91 -14.62 -55.68
C MET A 15 40.50 -16.00 -55.95
N ALA A 16 39.60 -16.98 -56.02
CA ALA A 16 39.68 -18.20 -56.84
C ALA A 16 40.75 -19.26 -56.50
N THR A 17 40.43 -20.19 -55.58
CA THR A 17 40.68 -21.65 -55.79
C THR A 17 39.84 -22.48 -54.79
N ASP A 18 39.26 -23.58 -55.25
CA ASP A 18 38.53 -24.65 -54.52
C ASP A 18 37.13 -24.37 -53.95
N THR A 19 36.11 -24.69 -54.75
CA THR A 19 34.68 -24.81 -54.36
C THR A 19 34.44 -25.75 -53.17
N ALA A 20 35.37 -26.66 -52.86
CA ALA A 20 35.28 -27.55 -51.71
C ALA A 20 35.59 -26.85 -50.37
N ALA A 21 36.60 -25.97 -50.33
CA ALA A 21 37.02 -25.30 -49.09
C ALA A 21 35.98 -24.28 -48.59
N LEU A 22 35.29 -23.61 -49.51
CA LEU A 22 34.22 -22.66 -49.19
C LEU A 22 33.00 -23.35 -48.54
N ASN A 23 32.65 -24.56 -48.98
CA ASN A 23 31.54 -25.33 -48.41
C ASN A 23 31.84 -25.79 -46.97
N VAL A 24 33.09 -26.18 -46.69
CA VAL A 24 33.52 -26.57 -45.33
C VAL A 24 33.48 -25.38 -44.36
N GLN A 25 33.92 -24.19 -44.79
CA GLN A 25 33.82 -22.98 -43.97
C GLN A 25 32.37 -22.52 -43.76
N LEU A 26 31.51 -22.69 -44.76
CA LEU A 26 30.09 -22.36 -44.68
C LEU A 26 29.36 -23.30 -43.69
N GLU A 27 29.72 -24.58 -43.66
CA GLU A 27 29.22 -25.54 -42.68
C GLU A 27 29.70 -25.22 -41.27
N ALA A 28 30.97 -24.82 -41.11
CA ALA A 28 31.51 -24.35 -39.83
C ALA A 28 30.79 -23.08 -39.33
N LEU A 29 30.51 -22.12 -40.21
CA LEU A 29 29.77 -20.91 -39.86
C LEU A 29 28.29 -21.19 -39.55
N ARG A 30 27.66 -22.12 -40.27
CA ARG A 30 26.31 -22.60 -39.96
C ARG A 30 26.26 -23.29 -38.59
N ALA A 31 27.30 -24.04 -38.22
CA ALA A 31 27.41 -24.67 -36.91
C ALA A 31 27.53 -23.63 -35.78
N GLU A 32 28.35 -22.58 -35.95
CA GLU A 32 28.47 -21.50 -34.96
C GLU A 32 27.17 -20.70 -34.82
N VAL A 33 26.51 -20.39 -35.96
CA VAL A 33 25.20 -19.71 -35.94
C VAL A 33 24.15 -20.56 -35.24
N GLN A 34 24.22 -21.89 -35.34
CA GLN A 34 23.33 -22.80 -34.61
C GLN A 34 23.63 -22.80 -33.11
N ALA A 35 24.91 -22.85 -32.72
CA ALA A 35 25.32 -22.78 -31.31
C ALA A 35 24.87 -21.48 -30.63
N GLN A 36 24.93 -20.34 -31.33
CA GLN A 36 24.43 -19.06 -30.83
C GLN A 36 22.90 -19.06 -30.64
N LYS A 37 22.15 -19.73 -31.53
CA LYS A 37 20.69 -19.88 -31.39
C LYS A 37 20.33 -20.72 -30.19
N ASP A 38 21.07 -21.81 -29.94
CA ASP A 38 20.85 -22.68 -28.79
C ASP A 38 21.09 -21.94 -27.47
N LEU A 39 22.10 -21.05 -27.43
CA LEU A 39 22.38 -20.19 -26.27
C LEU A 39 21.24 -19.19 -26.01
N ILE A 40 20.72 -18.56 -27.07
CA ILE A 40 19.57 -17.64 -26.96
C ILE A 40 18.34 -18.40 -26.44
N GLN A 41 18.10 -19.63 -26.90
CA GLN A 41 17.00 -20.47 -26.39
C GLN A 41 17.19 -20.85 -24.92
N GLN A 42 18.41 -21.19 -24.50
CA GLN A 42 18.72 -21.43 -23.10
C GLN A 42 18.49 -20.20 -22.22
N GLN A 43 18.81 -19.00 -22.73
CA GLN A 43 18.55 -17.75 -22.02
C GLN A 43 17.05 -17.46 -21.88
N GLN A 44 16.24 -17.79 -22.89
CA GLN A 44 14.78 -17.66 -22.84
C GLN A 44 14.16 -18.60 -21.81
N ALA A 45 14.58 -19.87 -21.78
CA ALA A 45 14.11 -20.83 -20.76
C ALA A 45 14.48 -20.39 -19.32
N LYS A 46 15.64 -19.74 -19.15
CA LYS A 46 16.02 -19.12 -17.87
C LYS A 46 15.13 -17.93 -17.52
N MET A 47 14.80 -17.08 -18.48
CA MET A 47 13.89 -15.94 -18.29
C MET A 47 12.49 -16.38 -17.85
N ASP A 48 11.99 -17.50 -18.38
CA ASP A 48 10.69 -18.05 -17.99
C ASP A 48 10.69 -18.54 -16.54
N SER A 49 11.77 -19.19 -16.09
CA SER A 49 11.96 -19.56 -14.68
C SER A 49 12.04 -18.33 -13.76
N TYR A 50 12.75 -17.27 -14.16
CA TYR A 50 12.79 -16.02 -13.38
C TYR A 50 11.42 -15.33 -13.27
N SER A 51 10.60 -15.44 -14.32
CA SER A 51 9.23 -14.91 -14.30
C SER A 51 8.34 -15.64 -13.28
N HIS A 52 8.57 -16.95 -13.07
CA HIS A 52 7.83 -17.77 -12.13
C HIS A 52 8.24 -17.49 -10.67
N SER A 53 9.52 -17.17 -10.41
CA SER A 53 9.99 -16.76 -9.08
C SER A 53 9.48 -15.38 -8.65
N ARG A 54 9.26 -14.43 -9.59
CA ARG A 54 8.61 -13.14 -9.28
C ARG A 54 7.14 -13.27 -8.91
N ARG A 55 6.47 -14.31 -9.40
CA ARG A 55 5.10 -14.62 -9.00
C ARG A 55 5.03 -15.12 -7.55
N LEU A 56 6.03 -15.86 -7.07
CA LEU A 56 6.10 -16.26 -5.65
C LEU A 56 6.20 -15.07 -4.67
N GLN A 57 6.82 -13.96 -5.08
CA GLN A 57 6.83 -12.70 -4.29
C GLN A 57 5.47 -12.01 -4.24
N THR A 58 4.60 -12.26 -5.22
CA THR A 58 3.20 -11.82 -5.21
C THR A 58 2.27 -12.84 -4.53
N TYR A 59 2.72 -14.08 -4.34
CA TYR A 59 2.00 -15.16 -3.66
C TYR A 59 2.38 -15.37 -2.18
N VAL A 60 3.38 -14.67 -1.63
CA VAL A 60 3.39 -14.50 -0.17
C VAL A 60 2.14 -13.67 0.13
N SER A 61 1.14 -14.36 0.65
CA SER A 61 -0.26 -13.95 0.52
C SER A 61 -0.46 -12.67 1.30
N GLN A 62 -1.26 -11.73 0.78
CA GLN A 62 -1.74 -10.58 1.54
C GLN A 62 -2.30 -11.02 2.91
N ALA A 63 -2.94 -12.19 2.95
CA ALA A 63 -3.43 -12.80 4.18
C ALA A 63 -2.31 -13.15 5.18
N ASP A 64 -1.15 -13.60 4.70
CA ASP A 64 0.02 -13.87 5.55
C ASP A 64 0.60 -12.56 6.11
N TYR A 65 0.66 -11.51 5.29
CA TYR A 65 1.07 -10.17 5.75
C TYR A 65 0.12 -9.62 6.81
N ASP A 66 -1.19 -9.70 6.59
CA ASP A 66 -2.19 -9.21 7.54
C ASP A 66 -2.15 -10.01 8.85
N THR A 67 -1.89 -11.33 8.78
CA THR A 67 -1.71 -12.18 9.97
C THR A 67 -0.45 -11.80 10.73
N LYS A 68 0.69 -11.59 10.05
CA LYS A 68 1.94 -11.16 10.68
C LYS A 68 1.81 -9.76 11.28
N VAL A 69 1.10 -8.84 10.63
CA VAL A 69 0.80 -7.50 11.16
C VAL A 69 -0.16 -7.59 12.36
N ALA A 70 -1.13 -8.50 12.37
CA ALA A 70 -2.01 -8.72 13.52
C ALA A 70 -1.25 -9.29 14.73
N GLU A 71 -0.36 -10.25 14.48
CA GLU A 71 0.55 -10.79 15.50
C GLU A 71 1.48 -9.71 16.06
N LEU A 72 2.13 -8.91 15.20
CA LEU A 72 3.01 -7.81 15.60
C LEU A 72 2.27 -6.71 16.37
N LYS A 73 1.07 -6.33 15.91
CA LYS A 73 0.20 -5.39 16.63
C LYS A 73 -0.14 -5.91 18.01
N SER A 74 -0.52 -7.18 18.12
CA SER A 74 -0.87 -7.79 19.41
C SER A 74 0.28 -7.78 20.42
N ALA A 75 1.54 -7.86 19.94
CA ALA A 75 2.73 -7.79 20.77
C ALA A 75 3.07 -6.37 21.26
N ASP A 76 2.64 -5.32 20.55
CA ASP A 76 2.97 -3.91 20.83
C ASP A 76 1.99 -3.23 21.82
N TYR A 77 0.82 -3.82 22.08
CA TYR A 77 -0.21 -3.22 22.94
C TYR A 77 0.08 -3.23 24.46
N GLY A 78 1.17 -3.86 24.91
CA GLY A 78 1.42 -4.10 26.34
C GLY A 78 1.55 -2.82 27.18
N PHE A 79 2.44 -1.91 26.78
CA PHE A 79 2.69 -0.65 27.51
C PHE A 79 2.44 0.59 26.64
N VAL A 80 2.86 0.56 25.38
CA VAL A 80 2.62 1.65 24.42
C VAL A 80 1.12 1.84 24.21
N GLY A 81 0.38 0.75 23.96
CA GLY A 81 -1.09 0.81 23.82
C GLY A 81 -1.83 1.32 25.06
N ALA A 82 -1.33 1.00 26.26
CA ALA A 82 -1.90 1.51 27.51
C ALA A 82 -1.62 3.01 27.70
N LEU A 83 -0.41 3.48 27.36
CA LEU A 83 -0.06 4.90 27.36
C LEU A 83 -0.84 5.69 26.31
N ASP A 84 -1.01 5.15 25.10
CA ASP A 84 -1.82 5.78 24.05
C ASP A 84 -3.27 5.94 24.49
N SER A 85 -3.82 4.90 25.12
CA SER A 85 -5.19 4.94 25.67
C SER A 85 -5.30 5.94 26.83
N ALA A 86 -4.32 5.97 27.73
CA ALA A 86 -4.27 6.94 28.83
C ALA A 86 -4.13 8.38 28.31
N TRP A 87 -3.32 8.58 27.27
CA TRP A 87 -3.16 9.85 26.58
C TRP A 87 -4.46 10.31 25.93
N LEU A 88 -5.17 9.43 25.23
CA LEU A 88 -6.49 9.73 24.66
C LEU A 88 -7.52 10.08 25.73
N CYS A 89 -7.53 9.37 26.87
CA CYS A 89 -8.38 9.72 28.00
C CYS A 89 -8.02 11.09 28.60
N LEU A 90 -6.73 11.42 28.70
CA LEU A 90 -6.26 12.72 29.15
C LEU A 90 -6.67 13.84 28.18
N CYS A 91 -6.47 13.65 26.87
CA CYS A 91 -6.94 14.56 25.84
C CYS A 91 -8.46 14.73 25.89
N GLY A 92 -9.22 13.64 26.09
CA GLY A 92 -10.67 13.70 26.27
C GLY A 92 -11.09 14.50 27.49
N ALA A 93 -10.41 14.34 28.62
CA ALA A 93 -10.65 15.14 29.83
C ALA A 93 -10.35 16.63 29.62
N LEU A 94 -9.28 16.96 28.89
CA LEU A 94 -8.94 18.34 28.52
C LEU A 94 -9.99 18.98 27.60
N VAL A 95 -10.58 18.21 26.67
CA VAL A 95 -11.67 18.69 25.82
C VAL A 95 -12.94 18.94 26.63
N MET A 96 -13.30 18.05 27.57
CA MET A 96 -14.46 18.27 28.46
C MET A 96 -14.28 19.51 29.35
N PHE A 97 -13.03 19.82 29.73
CA PHE A 97 -12.71 21.05 30.46
C PHE A 97 -13.04 22.33 29.67
N MET A 98 -13.08 22.27 28.33
CA MET A 98 -13.50 23.41 27.50
C MET A 98 -14.96 23.79 27.75
N HIS A 99 -15.86 22.82 27.85
CA HIS A 99 -17.26 23.07 28.15
C HIS A 99 -17.46 23.63 29.56
N ALA A 100 -16.71 23.11 30.55
CA ALA A 100 -16.71 23.65 31.90
C ALA A 100 -16.15 25.08 31.97
N GLY A 101 -15.11 25.38 31.19
CA GLY A 101 -14.51 26.71 31.09
C GLY A 101 -15.47 27.76 30.53
N PHE A 102 -16.18 27.44 29.44
CA PHE A 102 -17.22 28.31 28.90
C PHE A 102 -18.37 28.52 29.88
N ALA A 103 -18.82 27.46 30.55
CA ALA A 103 -19.85 27.56 31.56
C ALA A 103 -19.44 28.50 32.70
N MET A 104 -18.20 28.42 33.20
CA MET A 104 -17.70 29.30 34.25
C MET A 104 -17.66 30.77 33.81
N LEU A 105 -17.18 31.06 32.59
CA LEU A 105 -17.10 32.42 32.05
C LEU A 105 -18.48 33.03 31.78
N GLU A 106 -19.41 32.26 31.24
CA GLU A 106 -20.78 32.71 30.97
C GLU A 106 -21.55 32.96 32.29
N THR A 107 -21.39 32.06 33.26
CA THR A 107 -22.03 32.21 34.58
C THR A 107 -21.41 33.36 35.38
N GLY A 108 -20.11 33.60 35.25
CA GLY A 108 -19.38 34.70 35.91
C GLY A 108 -19.69 36.08 35.31
N SER A 109 -20.13 36.14 34.05
CA SER A 109 -20.57 37.37 33.40
C SER A 109 -22.05 37.70 33.65
N CYS A 110 -22.80 36.75 34.23
CA CYS A 110 -24.22 36.90 34.53
C CYS A 110 -24.46 37.44 35.95
N ARG A 111 -25.56 38.18 36.15
CA ARG A 111 -25.97 38.66 37.47
C ARG A 111 -26.28 37.45 38.38
N ALA A 112 -25.83 37.49 39.63
CA ALA A 112 -25.96 36.39 40.60
C ALA A 112 -27.38 35.78 40.71
N LYS A 113 -28.43 36.61 40.55
CA LYS A 113 -29.83 36.15 40.57
C LYS A 113 -30.22 35.22 39.41
N ASN A 114 -29.50 35.26 38.29
CA ASN A 114 -29.76 34.47 37.08
C ASN A 114 -28.65 33.44 36.78
N ALA A 115 -27.54 33.48 37.53
CA ALA A 115 -26.38 32.60 37.35
C ALA A 115 -26.77 31.11 37.38
N SER A 116 -27.62 30.70 38.33
CA SER A 116 -28.08 29.31 38.45
C SER A 116 -28.84 28.82 37.21
N ASN A 117 -29.65 29.68 36.58
CA ASN A 117 -30.44 29.32 35.40
C ASN A 117 -29.56 29.20 34.14
N VAL A 118 -28.45 29.93 34.06
CA VAL A 118 -27.49 29.88 32.96
C VAL A 118 -26.58 28.65 33.09
N LEU A 119 -26.14 28.34 34.31
CA LEU A 119 -25.34 27.15 34.59
C LEU A 119 -26.11 25.86 34.27
N MET A 120 -27.40 25.81 34.61
CA MET A 120 -28.24 24.64 34.32
C MET A 120 -28.35 24.36 32.82
N LYS A 121 -28.48 25.40 31.99
CA LYS A 121 -28.52 25.25 30.52
C LYS A 121 -27.19 24.75 29.96
N ASN A 122 -26.07 25.25 30.49
CA ASN A 122 -24.76 24.77 30.11
C ASN A 122 -24.54 23.29 30.46
N LEU A 123 -25.02 22.86 31.63
CA LEU A 123 -24.95 21.45 32.04
C LEU A 123 -25.82 20.53 31.15
N VAL A 124 -27.02 20.99 30.78
CA VAL A 124 -27.90 20.28 29.87
C VAL A 124 -27.28 20.15 28.48
N ASN A 125 -26.59 21.17 27.97
CA ASN A 125 -25.92 21.10 26.66
C ASN A 125 -24.83 20.03 26.62
N VAL A 126 -23.99 19.93 27.66
CA VAL A 126 -22.91 18.93 27.72
C VAL A 126 -23.48 17.51 27.82
N THR A 127 -24.50 17.31 28.65
CA THR A 127 -25.10 15.99 28.88
C THR A 127 -25.91 15.52 27.67
N VAL A 128 -26.78 16.37 27.11
CA VAL A 128 -27.56 16.05 25.91
C VAL A 128 -26.68 15.92 24.68
N GLY A 129 -25.63 16.74 24.54
CA GLY A 129 -24.65 16.62 23.46
C GLY A 129 -23.91 15.28 23.48
N THR A 130 -23.45 14.86 24.67
CA THR A 130 -22.73 13.59 24.84
C THR A 130 -23.66 12.39 24.59
N LEU A 131 -24.88 12.41 25.15
CA LEU A 131 -25.88 11.36 24.94
C LEU A 131 -26.36 11.31 23.48
N GLY A 132 -26.52 12.46 22.83
CA GLY A 132 -26.89 12.56 21.41
C GLY A 132 -25.82 11.95 20.50
N TRP A 133 -24.54 12.20 20.79
CA TRP A 133 -23.42 11.56 20.07
C TRP A 133 -23.39 10.04 20.30
N TRP A 134 -23.66 9.58 21.52
CA TRP A 134 -23.67 8.15 21.82
C TRP A 134 -24.80 7.40 21.08
N VAL A 135 -26.01 7.95 21.04
CA VAL A 135 -27.18 7.31 20.39
C VAL A 135 -27.13 7.41 18.87
N PHE A 136 -26.82 8.59 18.32
CA PHE A 136 -26.93 8.85 16.87
C PHE A 136 -25.58 8.98 16.16
N GLY A 137 -24.52 9.39 16.87
CA GLY A 137 -23.20 9.64 16.28
C GLY A 137 -22.54 8.40 15.68
N TRP A 138 -22.69 7.23 16.32
CA TRP A 138 -22.11 5.98 15.82
C TRP A 138 -22.79 5.47 14.53
N ALA A 139 -24.08 5.76 14.37
CA ALA A 139 -24.81 5.48 13.14
C ALA A 139 -24.47 6.50 12.04
N ALA A 140 -24.42 7.79 12.38
CA ALA A 140 -24.14 8.87 11.44
C ALA A 140 -22.71 8.79 10.85
N CYS A 141 -21.70 8.53 11.68
CA CYS A 141 -20.30 8.45 11.23
C CYS A 141 -20.04 7.26 10.28
N ARG A 142 -20.69 6.11 10.52
CA ARG A 142 -20.59 4.94 9.62
C ARG A 142 -21.25 5.19 8.27
N GLN A 143 -22.41 5.87 8.25
CA GLN A 143 -23.10 6.20 7.01
C GLN A 143 -22.34 7.21 6.16
N ALA A 144 -21.72 8.22 6.78
CA ALA A 144 -20.90 9.21 6.08
C ALA A 144 -19.69 8.57 5.37
N SER A 145 -19.12 7.52 5.97
CA SER A 145 -18.04 6.75 5.37
C SER A 145 -18.48 5.99 4.12
N ALA A 146 -19.75 5.61 3.99
CA ALA A 146 -20.29 4.93 2.81
C ALA A 146 -20.57 5.88 1.62
N LEU A 147 -20.64 7.19 1.86
CA LEU A 147 -20.98 8.20 0.86
C LEU A 147 -19.74 8.84 0.21
N SER A 148 -18.53 8.47 0.63
CA SER A 148 -17.30 9.00 0.03
C SER A 148 -17.12 8.45 -1.41
N PRO A 149 -16.92 9.31 -2.42
CA PRO A 149 -16.72 8.90 -3.82
C PRO A 149 -15.51 7.95 -4.02
N THR A 150 -14.59 7.95 -3.05
CA THR A 150 -13.37 7.15 -3.04
C THR A 150 -13.59 5.69 -2.69
N ASN A 151 -14.71 5.31 -2.06
CA ASN A 151 -14.99 3.89 -1.76
C ASN A 151 -15.38 3.09 -3.01
N GLY A 152 -16.06 3.70 -3.98
CA GLY A 152 -16.36 3.06 -5.27
C GLY A 152 -15.13 2.86 -6.15
N LEU A 153 -14.16 3.79 -6.09
CA LEU A 153 -12.92 3.75 -6.87
C LEU A 153 -11.92 2.71 -6.35
N ARG A 154 -12.04 2.24 -5.10
CA ARG A 154 -11.21 1.16 -4.57
C ARG A 154 -11.57 -0.22 -5.13
N HIS A 155 -12.79 -0.42 -5.62
CA HIS A 155 -13.21 -1.67 -6.26
C HIS A 155 -12.69 -1.78 -7.71
N PHE A 156 -12.29 -0.67 -8.35
CA PHE A 156 -11.83 -0.65 -9.75
C PHE A 156 -10.30 -0.70 -9.92
N GLN A 157 -9.52 -0.74 -8.82
CA GLN A 157 -8.05 -0.72 -8.88
C GLN A 157 -7.38 -2.03 -8.42
N SER A 158 -8.15 -3.10 -8.18
CA SER A 158 -7.61 -4.46 -8.03
C SER A 158 -8.03 -5.32 -9.23
N PRO A 159 -7.10 -5.70 -10.14
CA PRO A 159 -7.44 -6.52 -11.29
C PRO A 159 -7.79 -7.99 -10.98
N ASN A 160 -7.92 -8.44 -9.73
CA ASN A 160 -8.23 -9.84 -9.42
C ASN A 160 -8.84 -10.06 -8.02
N SER A 161 -9.96 -9.43 -7.70
CA SER A 161 -10.83 -9.96 -6.63
C SER A 161 -12.29 -9.94 -7.05
N SER A 162 -12.73 -11.01 -7.70
CA SER A 162 -14.13 -11.40 -7.74
C SER A 162 -14.18 -12.92 -7.91
N THR A 163 -15.10 -13.54 -7.17
CA THR A 163 -15.53 -14.96 -7.21
C THR A 163 -14.67 -15.96 -6.42
N LEU A 164 -14.78 -15.94 -5.09
CA LEU A 164 -15.76 -16.73 -4.31
C LEU A 164 -15.85 -16.19 -2.87
#